data_AF-A0AA88KGW5-F1
#
_entry.id   AF-A0AA88KGW5-F1
#
_cell.length_a   1.000
_cell.length_b   1.000
_cell.length_c   1.000
_cell.angle_alpha   90.00
_cell.angle_beta   90.00
_cell.angle_gamma   90.00
#
_symmetry.space_group_name_H-M   'P 1'
#
loop_
_entity.id
_entity.type
_entity.pdbx_description
1 polymer ?
#
loop_
_entity_poly.entity_id
_entity_poly.type
_entity_poly.pdbx_seq_one_letter_code
_entity_poly.pdbx_strand_id
1 'polypeptide(L)'
;MSSGQIALEDKFFEIKRIDPEGKKFDKVSRLYCESEDEMELVIDINTDIFPVDYGDKLTLSLATSLEVSGGAGSKKSSSGEHGVSSSSASKKTKDYFDPTLGTEDRPSLMDQYDYVMRS
;
A
#
# COMPACT_ATOMS: atom_id res chain seq x y z
N MET A 1 2.76 0.21 20.98
CA MET A 1 2.88 0.00 19.52
C MET A 1 2.11 1.14 18.88
N SER A 2 2.80 2.05 18.20
CA SER A 2 2.13 3.09 17.42
C SER A 2 2.56 2.86 15.98
N SER A 3 2.00 1.81 15.37
CA SER A 3 1.89 1.69 13.93
C SER A 3 1.34 3.02 13.39
N GLY A 4 1.80 3.48 12.21
CA GLY A 4 1.06 4.52 11.48
C GLY A 4 -0.42 4.14 11.48
N GLN A 5 -1.36 5.08 11.57
CA GLN A 5 -2.76 4.75 11.88
C GLN A 5 -3.36 3.85 10.78
N ILE A 6 -3.30 2.54 11.02
CA ILE A 6 -3.83 1.47 10.19
C ILE A 6 -5.29 1.32 10.60
N ALA A 7 -6.19 1.52 9.64
CA ALA A 7 -7.63 1.39 9.83
C ALA A 7 -8.08 -0.07 9.69
N LEU A 8 -7.36 -0.87 8.88
CA LEU A 8 -7.59 -2.30 8.69
C LEU A 8 -6.22 -2.97 8.56
N GLU A 9 -5.93 -3.98 9.37
CA GLU A 9 -4.63 -4.66 9.39
C GLU A 9 -4.82 -6.14 9.06
N ASP A 10 -4.07 -6.61 8.07
CA ASP A 10 -3.90 -8.01 7.65
C ASP A 10 -5.20 -8.82 7.57
N LYS A 11 -6.21 -8.25 6.92
CA LYS A 11 -7.49 -8.94 6.72
C LYS A 11 -7.47 -9.81 5.47
N PHE A 12 -7.96 -11.04 5.62
CA PHE A 12 -8.04 -12.01 4.54
C PHE A 12 -9.35 -11.88 3.77
N PHE A 13 -9.26 -11.80 2.45
CA PHE A 13 -10.39 -11.78 1.53
C PHE A 13 -10.19 -12.81 0.43
N GLU A 14 -11.17 -13.68 0.21
CA GLU A 14 -11.15 -14.65 -0.89
C GLU A 14 -11.90 -14.08 -2.11
N ILE A 15 -11.31 -14.19 -3.29
CA ILE A 15 -11.93 -13.73 -4.54
C ILE A 15 -13.08 -14.68 -4.91
N LYS A 16 -14.32 -14.18 -4.84
CA LYS A 16 -15.53 -14.92 -5.17
C LYS A 16 -16.01 -14.69 -6.59
N ARG A 17 -15.75 -13.52 -7.18
CA ARG A 17 -16.09 -13.24 -8.59
C ARG A 17 -15.09 -12.26 -9.19
N ILE A 18 -14.87 -12.39 -10.48
CA ILE A 18 -14.04 -11.49 -11.29
C ILE A 18 -14.90 -11.02 -12.46
N ASP A 19 -15.02 -9.70 -12.64
CA ASP A 19 -15.75 -9.06 -13.74
C ASP A 19 -17.15 -9.67 -14.02
N PRO A 20 -18.06 -9.75 -13.02
CA PRO A 20 -19.38 -10.38 -13.19
C PRO A 20 -20.27 -9.66 -14.22
N GLU A 21 -19.98 -8.40 -14.53
CA GLU A 21 -20.64 -7.62 -15.58
C GLU A 21 -19.96 -7.76 -16.95
N GLY A 22 -19.02 -8.69 -17.08
CA GLY A 22 -18.13 -8.84 -18.23
C GLY A 22 -16.88 -7.97 -18.12
N LYS A 23 -15.80 -8.43 -18.75
CA LYS A 23 -14.51 -7.73 -18.77
C LYS A 23 -14.62 -6.46 -19.61
N LYS A 24 -14.50 -5.30 -18.95
CA LYS A 24 -14.60 -3.96 -19.57
C LYS A 24 -13.23 -3.36 -19.93
N PHE A 25 -12.19 -3.76 -19.21
CA PHE A 25 -10.83 -3.23 -19.37
C PHE A 25 -9.84 -4.39 -19.52
N ASP A 26 -8.86 -4.27 -20.41
CA ASP A 26 -7.92 -5.36 -20.68
C ASP A 26 -7.01 -5.66 -19.49
N LYS A 27 -6.59 -4.61 -18.78
CA LYS A 27 -5.59 -4.64 -17.70
C LYS A 27 -6.17 -4.48 -16.31
N VAL A 28 -7.45 -4.14 -16.19
CA VAL A 28 -8.09 -3.88 -14.89
C VAL A 28 -9.28 -4.80 -14.76
N SER A 29 -9.34 -5.54 -13.67
CA SER A 29 -10.49 -6.36 -13.33
C SER A 29 -11.10 -5.90 -12.03
N ARG A 30 -12.43 -5.95 -11.97
CA ARG A 30 -13.20 -5.72 -10.75
C ARG A 30 -13.36 -7.03 -10.00
N LEU A 31 -12.77 -7.10 -8.82
CA LEU A 31 -12.83 -8.25 -7.94
C LEU A 31 -13.94 -8.04 -6.92
N TYR A 32 -14.70 -9.10 -6.68
CA TYR A 32 -15.65 -9.21 -5.58
C TYR A 32 -15.12 -10.27 -4.64
N CYS A 33 -14.76 -9.84 -3.43
CA CYS A 33 -14.12 -10.68 -2.44
C CYS A 33 -14.93 -10.69 -1.14
N GLU A 34 -14.83 -11.78 -0.40
CA GLU A 34 -15.49 -11.96 0.90
C GLU A 34 -14.46 -12.37 1.95
N SER A 35 -14.57 -11.82 3.16
CA SER A 35 -13.76 -12.25 4.31
C SER A 35 -14.48 -13.30 5.14
N GLU A 36 -13.76 -14.01 6.01
CA GLU A 36 -14.35 -14.88 7.03
C GLU A 36 -15.24 -14.12 8.04
N ASP A 37 -14.98 -12.83 8.25
CA ASP A 37 -15.73 -11.93 9.15
C ASP A 37 -16.98 -11.31 8.49
N GLU A 38 -17.52 -11.91 7.41
CA GLU A 38 -18.69 -11.42 6.67
C GLU A 38 -18.56 -10.00 6.08
N MET A 39 -17.33 -9.53 5.84
CA MET A 39 -17.07 -8.29 5.09
C MET A 39 -17.02 -8.56 3.59
N GLU A 40 -17.63 -7.66 2.82
CA GLU A 40 -17.56 -7.64 1.36
C GLU A 40 -16.55 -6.57 0.89
N LEU A 41 -15.71 -6.95 -0.06
CA LEU A 41 -14.74 -6.06 -0.72
C LEU A 41 -15.01 -6.05 -2.23
N VAL A 42 -15.21 -4.86 -2.79
CA VAL A 42 -15.22 -4.66 -4.23
C VAL A 42 -14.06 -3.75 -4.59
N ILE A 43 -13.11 -4.25 -5.39
CA ILE A 43 -11.86 -3.55 -5.68
C ILE A 43 -11.46 -3.71 -7.15
N ASP A 44 -11.04 -2.62 -7.77
CA ASP A 44 -10.49 -2.62 -9.12
C ASP A 44 -8.96 -2.76 -9.03
N ILE A 45 -8.41 -3.84 -9.60
CA ILE A 45 -6.96 -4.14 -9.56
C ILE A 45 -6.40 -4.20 -10.98
N ASN A 46 -5.18 -3.69 -11.15
CA ASN A 46 -4.42 -3.86 -12.39
C ASN A 46 -3.87 -5.29 -12.49
N THR A 47 -4.60 -6.17 -13.17
CA THR A 47 -4.29 -7.60 -13.32
C THR A 47 -3.16 -7.90 -14.31
N ASP A 48 -2.67 -6.89 -15.04
CA ASP A 48 -1.47 -6.99 -15.90
C ASP A 48 -0.19 -7.03 -15.05
N ILE A 49 -0.17 -6.31 -13.92
CA ILE A 49 0.99 -6.25 -13.01
C ILE A 49 0.82 -7.06 -11.74
N PHE A 50 -0.42 -7.31 -11.30
CA PHE A 50 -0.75 -8.16 -10.17
C PHE A 50 -1.77 -9.22 -10.61
N PRO A 51 -1.31 -10.34 -11.21
CA PRO A 51 -2.18 -11.40 -11.65
C PRO A 51 -2.92 -12.04 -10.47
N VAL A 52 -4.22 -12.28 -10.64
CA VAL A 52 -5.09 -12.93 -9.66
C VAL A 52 -6.08 -13.85 -10.37
N ASP A 53 -6.58 -14.87 -9.66
CA ASP A 53 -7.57 -15.82 -10.14
C ASP A 53 -8.70 -16.06 -9.11
N TYR A 54 -9.77 -16.71 -9.56
CA TYR A 54 -10.87 -17.12 -8.70
C TYR A 54 -10.39 -18.02 -7.56
N GLY A 55 -10.83 -17.73 -6.33
CA GLY A 55 -10.46 -18.47 -5.12
C GLY A 55 -9.13 -18.06 -4.49
N ASP A 56 -8.37 -17.14 -5.12
CA ASP A 56 -7.18 -16.58 -4.48
C ASP A 56 -7.56 -15.82 -3.20
N LYS A 57 -6.65 -15.87 -2.23
CA LYS A 57 -6.79 -15.17 -0.94
C LYS A 57 -5.85 -13.97 -0.91
N LEU A 58 -6.43 -12.79 -0.77
CA LEU A 58 -5.72 -11.53 -0.63
C LEU A 58 -5.60 -11.18 0.86
N THR A 59 -4.41 -10.76 1.27
CA THR A 59 -4.21 -10.09 2.57
C THR A 59 -4.20 -8.58 2.33
N LEU A 60 -5.13 -7.88 2.97
CA LEU A 60 -5.34 -6.45 2.75
C LEU A 60 -5.17 -5.66 4.05
N SER A 61 -4.41 -4.57 3.94
CA SER A 61 -4.29 -3.55 4.97
C SER A 61 -4.62 -2.16 4.42
N LEU A 62 -5.35 -1.37 5.20
CA LEU A 62 -5.69 0.02 4.93
C LEU A 62 -4.95 0.91 5.92
N ALA A 63 -3.94 1.63 5.43
CA ALA A 63 -3.14 2.53 6.24
C ALA A 63 -3.32 3.99 5.81
N THR A 64 -3.33 4.91 6.78
CA THR A 64 -3.33 6.36 6.51
C THR A 64 -1.93 6.95 6.36
N SER A 65 -0.90 6.17 6.70
CA SER A 65 0.52 6.53 6.56
C SER A 65 1.35 5.28 6.22
N LEU A 66 2.37 5.46 5.39
CA LEU A 66 3.36 4.44 5.05
C LEU A 66 4.57 4.43 5.99
N GLU A 67 4.65 5.39 6.92
CA GLU A 67 5.77 5.49 7.86
C GLU A 67 5.65 4.48 8.99
N VAL A 68 6.69 3.66 9.16
CA VAL A 68 6.80 2.72 10.28
C VAL A 68 7.46 3.43 11.46
N SER A 69 6.65 3.85 12.44
CA SER A 69 7.18 4.40 13.70
C SER A 69 7.80 3.28 14.54
N GLY A 70 9.09 3.01 14.35
CA GLY A 70 9.81 1.99 15.11
C GLY A 70 11.19 1.56 14.57
N GLY A 71 11.62 2.06 13.41
CA GLY A 71 12.96 1.77 12.89
C GLY A 71 14.06 2.35 13.78
N ALA A 72 14.72 1.49 14.55
CA ALA A 72 16.00 1.79 15.20
C ALA A 72 17.10 1.97 14.13
N GLY A 73 17.05 3.10 13.42
CA GLY A 73 17.94 3.41 12.30
C GLY A 73 18.31 4.88 12.18
N SER A 74 17.88 5.75 13.11
CA SER A 74 18.33 7.14 13.17
C SER A 74 19.78 7.26 13.67
N LYS A 75 20.74 6.62 12.99
CA LYS A 75 22.10 7.12 12.96
C LYS A 75 22.10 8.28 11.97
N LYS A 76 22.18 9.50 12.51
CA LYS A 76 22.69 10.67 11.77
C LYS A 76 24.09 10.33 11.25
N SER A 77 24.21 9.78 10.05
CA SER A 77 25.43 9.85 9.27
C SER A 77 25.42 11.19 8.55
N SER A 78 26.27 12.08 9.05
CA SER A 78 26.71 13.25 8.32
C SER A 78 27.74 12.82 7.27
N SER A 79 27.72 13.52 6.13
CA SER A 79 28.65 13.53 4.98
C SER A 79 28.21 12.76 3.72
N GLY A 80 28.01 13.51 2.63
CA GLY A 80 27.71 13.01 1.29
C GLY A 80 26.74 13.93 0.54
N GLU A 81 27.27 14.99 -0.04
CA GLU A 81 26.56 16.10 -0.65
C GLU A 81 25.81 15.73 -1.95
N HIS A 82 24.49 15.92 -1.97
CA HIS A 82 23.79 16.62 -3.05
C HIS A 82 22.48 17.20 -2.49
N GLY A 83 22.47 18.53 -2.29
CA GLY A 83 21.31 19.29 -1.81
C GLY A 83 20.11 19.13 -2.74
N VAL A 84 18.88 19.08 -2.23
CA VAL A 84 18.22 20.21 -1.57
C VAL A 84 17.52 19.78 -0.28
N SER A 85 18.05 20.22 0.86
CA SER A 85 17.26 20.40 2.08
C SER A 85 16.66 21.80 2.06
N SER A 86 15.37 21.92 1.83
CA SER A 86 14.62 23.10 2.28
C SER A 86 13.80 22.69 3.50
N SER A 87 14.42 22.84 4.67
CA SER A 87 13.75 23.03 5.94
C SER A 87 12.99 24.37 5.88
N SER A 88 11.81 24.33 5.30
CA SER A 88 10.74 25.28 5.56
C SER A 88 9.51 24.45 5.79
N ALA A 89 8.71 24.83 6.79
CA ALA A 89 7.38 24.29 7.04
C ALA A 89 6.52 24.47 5.77
N SER A 90 6.69 23.52 4.85
CA SER A 90 6.08 23.49 3.54
C SER A 90 5.04 22.40 3.69
N LYS A 91 3.78 22.81 3.63
CA LYS A 91 2.61 21.94 3.66
C LYS A 91 2.75 20.97 2.48
N LYS A 92 3.50 19.86 2.66
CA LYS A 92 3.62 18.77 1.68
C LYS A 92 2.18 18.37 1.40
N THR A 93 1.74 18.60 0.17
CA THR A 93 0.39 18.22 -0.24
C THR A 93 0.23 16.72 -0.06
N LYS A 94 -1.00 16.28 0.21
CA LYS A 94 -1.32 14.86 0.39
C LYS A 94 -0.93 13.98 -0.81
N ASP A 95 -0.50 14.57 -1.93
CA ASP A 95 -0.23 13.94 -3.22
C ASP A 95 1.26 13.74 -3.51
N TYR A 96 2.16 14.27 -2.69
CA TYR A 96 3.60 14.07 -2.91
C TYR A 96 4.00 12.62 -2.55
N PHE A 97 4.68 11.91 -3.46
CA PHE A 97 5.37 10.65 -3.17
C PHE A 97 6.81 10.97 -2.78
N ASP A 98 7.26 10.47 -1.63
CA ASP A 98 8.64 10.67 -1.16
C ASP A 98 9.51 9.49 -1.63
N PRO A 99 10.38 9.66 -2.64
CA PRO A 99 11.19 8.57 -3.18
C PRO A 99 12.24 8.06 -2.19
N THR A 100 12.43 8.73 -1.04
CA THR A 100 13.35 8.27 0.02
C THR A 100 12.68 7.27 0.98
N LEU A 101 11.36 7.09 0.88
CA LEU A 101 10.61 6.12 1.66
C LEU A 101 10.68 4.74 0.99
N GLY A 102 10.90 3.68 1.77
CA GLY A 102 11.12 2.31 1.26
C GLY A 102 12.58 2.03 0.86
N THR A 103 13.50 2.85 1.34
CA THR A 103 14.95 2.58 1.23
C THR A 103 15.40 1.73 2.43
N GLU A 104 16.55 1.05 2.32
CA GLU A 104 17.10 0.26 3.44
C GLU A 104 17.24 1.11 4.73
N ASP A 105 17.62 2.38 4.58
CA ASP A 105 17.78 3.33 5.68
C ASP A 105 16.45 3.86 6.23
N ARG A 106 15.37 3.77 5.44
CA ARG A 106 14.05 4.30 5.78
C ARG A 106 12.96 3.33 5.30
N PRO A 107 12.79 2.19 5.99
CA PRO A 107 11.81 1.18 5.62
C PRO A 107 10.40 1.72 5.77
N SER A 108 9.49 1.13 5.03
CA SER A 108 8.12 1.59 4.91
C SER A 108 7.14 0.44 4.93
N LEU A 109 5.87 0.75 5.23
CA LEU A 109 4.83 -0.28 5.26
C LEU A 109 4.62 -0.89 3.87
N MET A 110 4.87 -0.15 2.79
CA MET A 110 4.71 -0.67 1.42
C MET A 110 5.66 -1.83 1.10
N ASP A 111 6.81 -1.92 1.76
CA ASP A 111 7.81 -2.98 1.50
C ASP A 111 7.34 -4.37 1.98
N GLN A 112 6.23 -4.44 2.72
CA GLN A 112 5.64 -5.66 3.26
C GLN A 112 4.52 -6.24 2.38
N TYR A 113 4.13 -5.54 1.31
CA TYR A 113 2.99 -5.92 0.46
C TYR A 113 3.42 -5.97 -1.01
N ASP A 114 2.84 -6.91 -1.76
CA ASP A 114 3.16 -7.10 -3.18
C ASP A 114 2.50 -6.06 -4.10
N TYR A 115 1.41 -5.45 -3.65
CA TYR A 115 0.63 -4.49 -4.42
C TYR A 115 0.14 -3.34 -3.54
N VAL A 116 0.50 -2.12 -3.91
CA VAL A 116 0.21 -0.91 -3.13
C VAL A 116 -0.52 0.10 -4.00
N MET A 117 -1.65 0.59 -3.49
CA MET A 117 -2.43 1.64 -4.12
C MET A 117 -2.58 2.83 -3.19
N ARG A 118 -2.62 4.02 -3.78
CA ARG A 118 -2.95 5.27 -3.08
C ARG A 118 -4.30 5.74 -3.60
N SER A 119 -5.21 6.10 -2.70
CA SER A 119 -6.50 6.74 -3.04
C SER A 119 -6.32 8.19 -3.45
#